data_AF-A0A2M8ARJ5-F1
#
_entry.id   AF-A0A2M8ARJ5-F1
#
_cell.length_a   1.000
_cell.length_b   1.000
_cell.length_c   1.000
_cell.angle_alpha   90.00
_cell.angle_beta   90.00
_cell.angle_gamma   90.00
#
_symmetry.space_group_name_H-M   'P 1'
#
loop_
_entity.id
_entity.type
_entity.pdbx_description
1 polymer ?
#
loop_
_entity_poly.entity_id
_entity_poly.type
_entity_poly.pdbx_seq_one_letter_code
_entity_poly.pdbx_strand_id
1 'polypeptide(L)'
;MAVAGEVVFPGTYALSENERLTSVLERAGGFSKDAFLPGVTFIRQSVKEQQEREIKDRFLSQEEEALAQEEAGLASQNLLPEELVKKQEALDNKRKLLRLSIAKLPKGRIILKLVRLEKLKNSRNDIILHDGDSLFIPKTPVSVTIIGEVYNPGAILHHHGHRVRNYINNVGGLTMNADKSAIYVIKPDGRVERKGLFGCNMVGRGDIIVVPARIETKVSFKEIVSTIYQLSATVAVMINVFK
;
A
#
# COMPACT_ATOMS: atom_id res chain seq x y z
N MET A 1 9.46 20.89 2.94
CA MET A 1 8.53 19.90 2.33
C MET A 1 8.88 19.71 0.85
N ALA A 2 8.77 18.49 0.33
CA ALA A 2 8.86 18.21 -1.11
C ALA A 2 7.46 18.03 -1.71
N VAL A 3 7.19 18.66 -2.86
CA VAL A 3 5.94 18.51 -3.62
C VAL A 3 6.28 18.02 -5.02
N ALA A 4 5.68 16.90 -5.43
CA ALA A 4 5.97 16.24 -6.69
C ALA A 4 4.70 15.80 -7.43
N GLY A 5 4.84 15.59 -8.75
CA GLY A 5 3.76 15.12 -9.62
C GLY A 5 2.93 16.26 -10.20
N GLU A 6 1.61 16.08 -10.24
CA GLU A 6 0.64 16.93 -10.94
C GLU A 6 0.30 18.23 -10.17
N VAL A 7 1.31 19.06 -10.00
CA VAL A 7 1.19 20.47 -9.56
C VAL A 7 1.81 21.38 -10.62
N VAL A 8 1.47 22.66 -10.60
CA VAL A 8 2.00 23.60 -11.60
C VAL A 8 3.51 23.75 -11.48
N PHE A 9 4.01 23.85 -10.25
CA PHE A 9 5.44 23.94 -9.95
C PHE A 9 5.81 22.83 -8.96
N PRO A 10 6.34 21.68 -9.42
CA PRO A 10 6.91 20.67 -8.53
C PRO A 10 8.27 21.13 -8.00
N GLY A 11 8.60 20.79 -6.76
CA GLY A 11 9.87 21.17 -6.16
C GLY A 11 9.91 21.06 -4.64
N THR A 12 10.99 21.59 -4.06
CA THR A 12 11.18 21.65 -2.61
C THR A 12 10.83 23.04 -2.10
N TYR A 13 9.97 23.09 -1.09
CA TYR A 13 9.46 24.31 -0.47
C TYR A 13 9.99 24.41 0.95
N ALA A 14 10.70 25.51 1.23
CA ALA A 14 11.06 25.89 2.58
C ALA A 14 9.78 26.17 3.39
N LEU A 15 9.74 25.62 4.61
CA LEU A 15 8.61 25.73 5.51
C LEU A 15 8.83 26.87 6.52
N SER A 16 7.80 27.67 6.73
CA SER A 16 7.69 28.63 7.82
C SER A 16 7.12 27.97 9.07
N GLU A 17 7.26 28.62 10.22
CA GLU A 17 6.68 28.13 11.47
C GLU A 17 5.16 27.97 11.34
N ASN A 18 4.63 26.80 11.74
CA ASN A 18 3.21 26.46 11.64
C ASN A 18 2.60 26.56 10.22
N GLU A 19 3.43 26.47 9.17
CA GLU A 19 2.95 26.51 7.79
C GLU A 19 2.04 25.30 7.49
N ARG A 20 0.91 25.58 6.83
CA ARG A 20 -0.10 24.58 6.49
C ARG A 20 0.04 24.10 5.04
N LEU A 21 -0.49 22.91 4.79
CA LEU A 21 -0.47 22.26 3.48
C LEU A 21 -1.03 23.14 2.36
N THR A 22 -2.16 23.83 2.59
CA THR A 22 -2.73 24.74 1.58
C THR A 22 -1.75 25.82 1.16
N SER A 23 -0.97 26.41 2.08
CA SER A 23 -0.04 27.50 1.77
C SER A 23 1.08 27.04 0.83
N VAL A 24 1.65 25.86 1.07
CA VAL A 24 2.67 25.28 0.19
C VAL A 24 2.08 24.93 -1.18
N LEU A 25 0.86 24.40 -1.23
CA LEU A 25 0.20 24.10 -2.49
C LEU A 25 -0.16 25.35 -3.31
N GLU A 26 -0.54 26.45 -2.66
CA GLU A 26 -0.75 27.75 -3.31
C GLU A 26 0.56 28.26 -3.92
N ARG A 27 1.68 28.16 -3.19
CA ARG A 27 3.03 28.48 -3.71
C ARG A 27 3.48 27.57 -4.84
N ALA A 28 3.00 26.32 -4.86
CA ALA A 28 3.21 25.38 -5.97
C ALA A 28 2.33 25.69 -7.20
N GLY A 29 1.58 26.81 -7.18
CA GLY A 29 0.67 27.21 -8.26
C GLY A 29 -0.61 26.35 -8.31
N GLY A 30 -0.83 25.52 -7.29
CA GLY A 30 -1.94 24.59 -7.20
C GLY A 30 -1.80 23.33 -8.04
N PHE A 31 -2.92 22.62 -8.19
CA PHE A 31 -2.97 21.35 -8.90
C PHE A 31 -3.04 21.54 -10.41
N SER A 32 -2.41 20.63 -11.17
CA SER A 32 -2.60 20.57 -12.62
C SER A 32 -4.03 20.11 -12.98
N LYS A 33 -4.42 20.28 -14.25
CA LYS A 33 -5.71 19.78 -14.77
C LYS A 33 -5.85 18.25 -14.73
N ASP A 34 -4.73 17.54 -14.77
CA ASP A 34 -4.69 16.08 -14.81
C ASP A 34 -4.46 15.49 -13.40
N ALA A 35 -4.38 16.34 -12.37
CA ALA A 35 -4.11 15.95 -10.99
C ALA A 35 -5.16 15.02 -10.40
N PHE A 36 -4.69 13.91 -9.85
CA PHE A 36 -5.55 12.90 -9.25
C PHE A 36 -5.52 12.98 -7.73
N LEU A 37 -6.33 13.90 -7.20
CA LEU A 37 -6.42 14.14 -5.76
C LEU A 37 -6.78 12.89 -4.93
N PRO A 38 -7.65 11.96 -5.39
CA PRO A 38 -7.93 10.72 -4.66
C PRO A 38 -6.73 9.76 -4.54
N GLY A 39 -5.68 9.92 -5.35
CA GLY A 39 -4.47 9.07 -5.32
C GLY A 39 -3.26 9.70 -4.64
N VAL A 40 -3.46 10.83 -3.97
CA VAL A 40 -2.39 11.57 -3.33
C VAL A 40 -1.69 10.71 -2.27
N THR A 41 -0.37 10.83 -2.24
CA THR A 41 0.48 10.17 -1.26
C THR A 41 1.18 11.24 -0.42
N PHE A 42 0.91 11.24 0.88
CA PHE A 42 1.62 12.07 1.86
C PHE A 42 2.50 11.19 2.73
N ILE A 43 3.76 11.57 2.90
CA ILE A 43 4.75 10.84 3.68
C ILE A 43 5.34 11.77 4.74
N ARG A 44 5.41 11.27 5.97
CA ARG A 44 6.01 11.95 7.12
C ARG A 44 7.00 11.04 7.84
N GLN A 45 8.20 11.57 8.07
CA GLN A 45 9.28 10.84 8.71
C GLN A 45 8.94 10.39 10.14
N SER A 46 8.30 11.25 10.95
CA SER A 46 7.91 10.87 12.31
C SER A 46 6.89 9.72 12.36
N VAL A 47 6.00 9.65 11.35
CA VAL A 47 5.02 8.55 11.21
C VAL A 47 5.74 7.27 10.78
N LYS A 48 6.72 7.38 9.86
CA LYS A 48 7.56 6.25 9.47
C LYS A 48 8.22 5.64 10.70
N GLU A 49 8.92 6.45 11.48
CA GLU A 49 9.61 5.99 12.69
C GLU A 49 8.69 5.37 13.72
N GLN A 50 7.50 5.96 13.94
CA GLN A 50 6.50 5.37 14.83
C GLN A 50 6.06 3.99 14.34
N GLN A 51 5.72 3.86 13.06
CA GLN A 51 5.27 2.60 12.49
C GLN A 51 6.39 1.55 12.50
N GLU A 52 7.64 1.94 12.25
CA GLU A 52 8.81 1.07 12.34
C GLU A 52 9.02 0.54 13.76
N ARG A 53 8.90 1.41 14.79
CA ARG A 53 8.97 1.00 16.20
C ARG A 53 7.87 0.00 16.53
N GLU A 54 6.62 0.29 16.18
CA GLU A 54 5.48 -0.59 16.47
C GLU A 54 5.65 -1.98 15.84
N ILE A 55 6.20 -2.06 14.62
CA ILE A 55 6.47 -3.35 13.95
C ILE A 55 7.63 -4.08 14.62
N LYS A 56 8.74 -3.39 14.92
CA LYS A 56 9.89 -3.99 15.61
C LYS A 56 9.47 -4.55 16.96
N ASP A 57 8.73 -3.78 17.75
CA ASP A 57 8.39 -4.11 19.12
C ASP A 57 7.34 -5.23 19.23
N ARG A 58 6.40 -5.33 18.28
CA ARG A 58 5.32 -6.34 18.33
C ARG A 58 5.60 -7.58 17.50
N PHE A 59 6.17 -7.43 16.31
CA PHE A 59 6.25 -8.53 15.35
C PHE A 59 7.63 -9.19 15.35
N LEU A 60 8.70 -8.41 15.49
CA LEU A 60 10.06 -8.96 15.36
C LEU A 60 10.54 -9.65 16.62
N SER A 61 10.34 -9.02 17.77
CA SER A 61 10.65 -9.61 19.07
C SER A 61 10.00 -10.99 19.24
N GLN A 62 8.72 -11.12 18.88
CA GLN A 62 7.98 -12.37 19.00
C GLN A 62 8.45 -13.45 18.00
N GLU A 63 8.64 -13.09 16.74
CA GLU A 63 9.10 -14.04 15.71
C GLU A 63 10.56 -14.47 15.91
N GLU A 64 11.43 -13.56 16.35
CA GLU A 64 12.82 -13.87 16.69
C GLU A 64 12.92 -14.81 17.89
N GLU A 65 12.12 -14.58 18.94
CA GLU A 65 12.05 -15.48 20.10
C GLU A 65 11.52 -16.86 19.72
N ALA A 66 10.46 -16.93 18.90
CA ALA A 66 9.93 -18.20 18.42
C ALA A 66 10.95 -18.99 17.58
N LEU A 67 11.72 -18.30 16.72
CA LEU A 67 12.81 -18.90 15.96
C LEU A 67 13.94 -19.42 16.87
N ALA A 68 14.31 -18.66 17.91
CA ALA A 68 15.34 -19.06 18.85
C ALA A 68 14.93 -20.30 19.67
N GLN A 69 13.67 -20.37 20.10
CA GLN A 69 13.13 -21.55 20.80
C GLN A 69 13.09 -22.78 19.89
N GLU A 70 12.68 -22.61 18.62
CA GLU A 70 12.65 -23.68 17.64
C GLU A 70 14.07 -24.23 17.39
N GLU A 71 15.06 -23.35 17.21
CA GLU A 71 16.46 -23.72 17.03
C GLU A 71 17.05 -24.44 18.26
N ALA A 72 16.76 -23.94 19.48
CA ALA A 72 17.15 -24.60 20.72
C ALA A 72 16.50 -26.00 20.87
N GLY A 73 15.25 -26.13 20.43
CA GLY A 73 14.53 -27.40 20.39
C GLY A 73 15.15 -28.41 19.41
N LEU A 74 15.70 -27.96 18.29
CA LEU A 74 16.44 -28.82 17.35
C LEU A 74 17.74 -29.34 17.95
N ALA A 75 18.51 -28.46 18.60
CA ALA A 75 19.78 -28.83 19.24
C ALA A 75 19.61 -29.86 20.36
N SER A 76 18.42 -29.93 20.96
CA SER A 76 18.09 -30.85 22.05
C SER A 76 17.54 -32.21 21.58
N GLN A 77 17.29 -32.38 20.28
CA GLN A 77 16.73 -33.62 19.71
C GLN A 77 17.83 -34.50 19.09
N ASN A 78 17.81 -35.80 19.39
CA ASN A 78 18.64 -36.79 18.69
C ASN A 78 18.04 -37.12 17.32
N LEU A 79 18.17 -36.19 16.37
CA LEU A 79 17.71 -36.35 14.99
C LEU A 79 18.77 -37.02 14.13
N LEU A 80 18.33 -37.73 13.09
CA LEU A 80 19.23 -38.22 12.04
C LEU A 80 19.83 -37.02 11.26
N PRO A 81 21.06 -37.13 10.74
CA PRO A 81 21.71 -36.02 10.02
C PRO A 81 20.87 -35.45 8.87
N GLU A 82 20.14 -36.30 8.13
CA GLU A 82 19.28 -35.86 7.02
C GLU A 82 18.05 -35.05 7.49
N GLU A 83 17.47 -35.39 8.63
CA GLU A 83 16.33 -34.66 9.20
C GLU A 83 16.75 -33.31 9.80
N LEU A 84 17.95 -33.28 10.40
CA LEU A 84 18.55 -32.07 10.94
C LEU A 84 18.79 -31.04 9.83
N VAL A 85 19.37 -31.45 8.69
CA VAL A 85 19.60 -30.58 7.54
C VAL A 85 18.28 -29.99 7.02
N LYS A 86 17.25 -30.82 6.80
CA LYS A 86 15.93 -30.34 6.34
C LYS A 86 15.30 -29.32 7.30
N LYS A 87 15.42 -29.55 8.62
CA LYS A 87 14.88 -28.64 9.64
C LYS A 87 15.70 -27.34 9.72
N GLN A 88 17.02 -27.42 9.57
CA GLN A 88 17.90 -26.25 9.49
C GLN A 88 17.56 -25.37 8.29
N GLU A 89 17.38 -25.98 7.11
CA GLU A 89 16.98 -25.28 5.89
C GLU A 89 15.60 -24.62 6.04
N ALA A 90 14.65 -25.29 6.70
CA ALA A 90 13.34 -24.70 6.99
C ALA A 90 13.45 -23.46 7.89
N LEU A 91 14.30 -23.50 8.92
CA LEU A 91 14.58 -22.36 9.80
C LEU A 91 15.25 -21.20 9.05
N ASP A 92 16.22 -21.49 8.19
CA ASP A 92 16.90 -20.47 7.39
C ASP A 92 15.94 -19.81 6.39
N ASN A 93 15.06 -20.59 5.78
CA ASN A 93 14.00 -20.08 4.93
C ASN A 93 13.03 -19.19 5.73
N LYS A 94 12.63 -19.62 6.94
CA LYS A 94 11.77 -18.82 7.83
C LYS A 94 12.43 -17.50 8.24
N ARG A 95 13.73 -17.52 8.60
CA ARG A 95 14.55 -16.32 8.88
C ARG A 95 14.62 -15.38 7.68
N LYS A 96 14.87 -15.93 6.48
CA LYS A 96 14.93 -15.16 5.24
C LYS A 96 13.58 -14.50 4.93
N LEU A 97 12.48 -15.23 5.09
CA LEU A 97 11.13 -14.70 4.93
C LEU A 97 10.84 -13.57 5.93
N LEU A 98 11.20 -13.75 7.21
CA LEU A 98 11.05 -12.71 8.23
C LEU A 98 11.83 -11.43 7.85
N ARG A 99 13.08 -11.57 7.39
CA ARG A 99 13.88 -10.43 6.89
C ARG A 99 13.26 -9.73 5.68
N LEU A 100 12.68 -10.48 4.75
CA LEU A 100 11.97 -9.91 3.59
C LEU A 100 10.69 -9.19 4.00
N SER A 101 9.97 -9.71 5.00
CA SER A 101 8.80 -9.05 5.60
C SER A 101 9.18 -7.79 6.36
N ILE A 102 10.36 -7.74 6.99
CA ILE A 102 10.92 -6.52 7.56
C ILE A 102 11.25 -5.52 6.46
N ALA A 103 11.96 -5.90 5.39
CA ALA A 103 12.35 -4.98 4.31
C ALA A 103 11.17 -4.22 3.66
N LYS A 104 9.95 -4.73 3.86
CA LYS A 104 8.66 -4.10 3.58
C LYS A 104 8.23 -3.08 4.66
N LEU A 105 9.16 -2.40 5.35
CA LEU A 105 8.82 -1.41 6.39
C LEU A 105 7.91 -0.30 5.82
N PRO A 106 6.96 0.18 6.64
CA PRO A 106 6.01 1.20 6.23
C PRO A 106 6.74 2.52 6.00
N LYS A 107 6.38 3.22 4.93
CA LYS A 107 7.11 4.42 4.49
C LYS A 107 6.74 5.70 5.24
N GLY A 108 5.93 5.64 6.30
CA GLY A 108 5.38 6.82 6.96
C GLY A 108 4.22 7.48 6.22
N ARG A 109 3.44 6.69 5.47
CA ARG A 109 2.33 7.20 4.67
C ARG A 109 1.16 7.60 5.57
N ILE A 110 0.66 8.82 5.35
CA ILE A 110 -0.56 9.33 5.97
C ILE A 110 -1.68 9.33 4.92
N ILE A 111 -2.83 8.75 5.26
CA ILE A 111 -4.02 8.80 4.39
C ILE A 111 -4.62 10.20 4.52
N LEU A 112 -4.45 10.99 3.46
CA LEU A 112 -4.93 12.36 3.39
C LEU A 112 -5.98 12.50 2.29
N LYS A 113 -7.16 13.01 2.63
CA LYS A 113 -8.22 13.28 1.64
C LYS A 113 -8.05 14.68 1.07
N LEU A 114 -7.32 14.80 -0.04
CA LEU A 114 -7.23 16.07 -0.76
C LEU A 114 -8.50 16.38 -1.56
N VAL A 115 -8.87 17.65 -1.51
CA VAL A 115 -9.94 18.28 -2.27
C VAL A 115 -9.36 19.50 -2.98
N ARG A 116 -10.16 20.19 -3.80
CA ARG A 116 -9.73 21.46 -4.40
C ARG A 116 -9.27 22.46 -3.33
N LEU A 117 -8.31 23.32 -3.67
CA LEU A 117 -7.61 24.18 -2.71
C LEU A 117 -8.56 25.05 -1.89
N GLU A 118 -9.59 25.60 -2.53
CA GLU A 118 -10.60 26.45 -1.87
C GLU A 118 -11.34 25.71 -0.74
N LYS A 119 -11.52 24.39 -0.88
CA LYS A 119 -12.15 23.53 0.13
C LYS A 119 -11.15 22.91 1.10
N LEU A 120 -9.86 22.94 0.77
CA LEU A 120 -8.81 22.43 1.64
C LEU A 120 -8.58 23.41 2.78
N LYS A 121 -8.49 24.70 2.48
CA LYS A 121 -8.25 25.76 3.47
C LYS A 121 -9.21 25.64 4.66
N ASN A 122 -8.65 25.67 5.87
CA ASN A 122 -9.38 25.53 7.15
C ASN A 122 -10.13 24.18 7.34
N SER A 123 -9.91 23.19 6.46
CA SER A 123 -10.43 21.85 6.66
C SER A 123 -9.54 21.05 7.61
N ARG A 124 -10.05 19.92 8.11
CA ARG A 124 -9.25 18.97 8.90
C ARG A 124 -8.09 18.35 8.11
N ASN A 125 -8.12 18.44 6.78
CA ASN A 125 -7.07 17.92 5.90
C ASN A 125 -6.01 18.98 5.58
N ASP A 126 -6.18 20.23 6.03
CA ASP A 126 -5.17 21.29 5.92
C ASP A 126 -4.20 21.21 7.10
N ILE A 127 -3.42 20.13 7.12
CA ILE A 127 -2.53 19.79 8.22
C ILE A 127 -1.34 20.77 8.30
N ILE A 128 -0.80 20.93 9.51
CA ILE A 128 0.47 21.61 9.74
C ILE A 128 1.59 20.70 9.22
N LEU A 129 2.51 21.31 8.48
CA LEU A 129 3.63 20.63 7.85
C LEU A 129 4.84 20.64 8.77
N HIS A 130 5.57 19.53 8.75
CA HIS A 130 6.84 19.36 9.44
C HIS A 130 7.96 19.22 8.41
N ASP A 131 9.20 19.46 8.85
CA ASP A 131 10.34 19.20 8.00
C ASP A 131 10.41 17.72 7.59
N GLY A 132 10.90 17.48 6.37
CA GLY A 132 10.92 16.15 5.76
C GLY A 132 9.57 15.64 5.24
N ASP A 133 8.46 16.37 5.41
CA ASP A 133 7.19 16.00 4.78
C ASP A 133 7.31 15.99 3.25
N SER A 134 6.69 15.00 2.60
CA SER A 134 6.60 14.95 1.15
C SER A 134 5.19 14.61 0.67
N LEU A 135 4.81 15.24 -0.43
CA LEU A 135 3.52 15.07 -1.09
C LEU A 135 3.74 14.74 -2.55
N PHE A 136 3.13 13.64 -2.98
CA PHE A 136 3.07 13.25 -4.38
C PHE A 136 1.62 13.25 -4.86
N ILE A 137 1.36 13.98 -5.95
CA ILE A 137 0.07 14.04 -6.62
C ILE A 137 0.20 13.28 -7.94
N PRO A 138 -0.42 12.09 -8.09
CA PRO A 138 -0.33 11.36 -9.35
C PRO A 138 -1.19 11.97 -10.46
N LYS A 139 -0.91 11.55 -11.69
CA LYS A 139 -1.79 11.76 -12.84
C LYS A 139 -3.07 10.95 -12.73
N THR A 140 -4.17 11.49 -13.26
CA THR A 140 -5.48 10.82 -13.29
C THR A 140 -5.39 9.56 -14.12
N PRO A 141 -5.52 8.37 -13.49
CA PRO A 141 -5.54 7.13 -14.23
C PRO A 141 -6.84 7.05 -15.03
N VAL A 142 -6.77 6.36 -16.16
CA VAL A 142 -7.95 6.10 -17.01
C VAL A 142 -8.52 4.70 -16.78
N SER A 143 -7.80 3.83 -16.08
CA SER A 143 -8.10 2.41 -15.93
C SER A 143 -8.37 2.00 -14.48
N VAL A 144 -8.92 0.80 -14.34
CA VAL A 144 -9.00 -0.04 -13.14
C VAL A 144 -8.09 -1.24 -13.37
N THR A 145 -7.30 -1.61 -12.39
CA THR A 145 -6.44 -2.80 -12.48
C THR A 145 -7.10 -3.98 -11.79
N ILE A 146 -7.08 -5.16 -12.41
CA ILE A 146 -7.57 -6.41 -11.85
C ILE A 146 -6.42 -7.41 -11.76
N ILE A 147 -6.19 -7.95 -10.56
CA ILE A 147 -5.12 -8.92 -10.30
C ILE A 147 -5.63 -10.12 -9.49
N GLY A 148 -4.92 -11.24 -9.63
CA GLY A 148 -5.20 -12.48 -8.92
C GLY A 148 -6.05 -13.46 -9.74
N GLU A 149 -6.94 -14.19 -9.07
CA GLU A 149 -7.68 -15.35 -9.61
C GLU A 149 -8.85 -14.98 -10.55
N VAL A 150 -8.50 -14.43 -11.71
CA VAL A 150 -9.37 -14.17 -12.86
C VAL A 150 -8.77 -14.80 -14.12
N TYR A 151 -9.58 -15.02 -15.16
CA TYR A 151 -9.08 -15.64 -16.39
C TYR A 151 -8.08 -14.78 -17.16
N ASN A 152 -8.24 -13.45 -17.13
CA ASN A 152 -7.33 -12.54 -17.81
C ASN A 152 -7.00 -11.29 -16.96
N PRO A 153 -6.06 -11.39 -15.99
CA PRO A 153 -5.63 -10.24 -15.18
C PRO A 153 -5.09 -9.09 -16.05
N GLY A 154 -5.36 -7.85 -15.66
CA GLY A 154 -4.93 -6.70 -16.45
C GLY A 154 -5.60 -5.39 -16.09
N ALA A 155 -5.34 -4.36 -16.88
CA ALA A 155 -5.95 -3.04 -16.73
C ALA A 155 -7.10 -2.85 -17.72
N ILE A 156 -8.26 -2.45 -17.22
CA ILE A 156 -9.48 -2.20 -18.01
C ILE A 156 -9.83 -0.72 -17.92
N LEU A 157 -10.24 -0.11 -19.04
CA LEU A 157 -10.68 1.28 -19.05
C LEU A 157 -11.84 1.48 -18.05
N HIS A 158 -11.74 2.53 -17.23
CA HIS A 158 -12.76 2.84 -16.25
C HIS A 158 -14.02 3.41 -16.91
N HIS A 159 -15.18 2.82 -16.63
CA HIS A 159 -16.48 3.34 -17.00
C HIS A 159 -17.29 3.76 -15.78
N HIS A 160 -17.93 4.92 -15.87
CA HIS A 160 -18.72 5.47 -14.78
C HIS A 160 -19.91 4.55 -14.43
N GLY A 161 -20.18 4.36 -13.14
CA GLY A 161 -21.25 3.49 -12.65
C GLY A 161 -20.91 1.99 -12.65
N HIS A 162 -19.79 1.56 -13.21
CA HIS A 162 -19.37 0.16 -13.15
C HIS A 162 -18.99 -0.26 -11.73
N ARG A 163 -19.39 -1.48 -11.40
CA ARG A 163 -19.11 -2.12 -10.10
C ARG A 163 -18.10 -3.23 -10.28
N VAL A 164 -17.59 -3.76 -9.16
CA VAL A 164 -16.60 -4.86 -9.14
C VAL A 164 -17.00 -6.03 -10.06
N ARG A 165 -18.28 -6.41 -10.05
CA ARG A 165 -18.79 -7.50 -10.91
C ARG A 165 -18.62 -7.21 -12.41
N ASN A 166 -18.84 -5.97 -12.85
CA ASN A 166 -18.69 -5.60 -14.26
C ASN A 166 -17.25 -5.86 -14.71
N TYR A 167 -16.27 -5.32 -13.99
CA TYR A 167 -14.85 -5.47 -14.30
C TYR A 167 -14.38 -6.93 -14.26
N ILE A 168 -14.86 -7.73 -13.29
CA ILE A 168 -14.58 -9.17 -13.24
C ILE A 168 -15.11 -9.88 -14.50
N ASN A 169 -16.30 -9.51 -14.98
CA ASN A 169 -16.84 -10.09 -16.21
C ASN A 169 -16.03 -9.66 -17.45
N ASN A 170 -15.51 -8.43 -17.49
CA ASN A 170 -14.65 -7.95 -18.58
C ASN A 170 -13.34 -8.76 -18.72
N VAL A 171 -12.88 -9.42 -17.65
CA VAL A 171 -11.67 -10.26 -17.64
C VAL A 171 -11.98 -11.77 -17.72
N GLY A 172 -13.16 -12.13 -18.23
CA GLY A 172 -13.58 -13.52 -18.42
C GLY A 172 -14.16 -14.19 -17.17
N GLY A 173 -14.32 -13.46 -16.06
CA GLY A 173 -14.81 -13.99 -14.80
C GLY A 173 -13.70 -14.49 -13.87
N LEU A 174 -14.12 -15.13 -12.78
CA LEU A 174 -13.23 -15.68 -11.75
C LEU A 174 -12.83 -17.11 -12.12
N THR A 175 -11.59 -17.50 -11.79
CA THR A 175 -11.14 -18.90 -11.92
C THR A 175 -11.85 -19.80 -10.89
N MET A 176 -11.69 -21.11 -11.01
CA MET A 176 -12.22 -22.07 -10.02
C MET A 176 -11.56 -21.92 -8.65
N ASN A 177 -10.31 -21.46 -8.63
CA ASN A 177 -9.53 -21.27 -7.42
C ASN A 177 -9.85 -19.95 -6.70
N ALA A 178 -10.68 -19.06 -7.29
CA ALA A 178 -10.95 -17.76 -6.69
C ALA A 178 -11.78 -17.83 -5.38
N ASP A 179 -11.35 -17.08 -4.37
CA ASP A 179 -12.17 -16.81 -3.18
C ASP A 179 -13.13 -15.64 -3.46
N LYS A 180 -14.36 -15.99 -3.82
CA LYS A 180 -15.44 -15.04 -4.14
C LYS A 180 -15.85 -14.18 -2.95
N SER A 181 -15.59 -14.64 -1.72
CA SER A 181 -15.99 -14.00 -0.47
C SER A 181 -14.98 -12.94 -0.01
N ALA A 182 -13.73 -13.02 -0.45
CA ALA A 182 -12.66 -12.14 -0.03
C ALA A 182 -12.09 -11.30 -1.19
N ILE A 183 -12.93 -10.83 -2.11
CA ILE A 183 -12.51 -9.86 -3.12
C ILE A 183 -12.36 -8.48 -2.48
N TYR A 184 -11.26 -7.79 -2.76
CA TYR A 184 -10.96 -6.47 -2.21
C TYR A 184 -10.80 -5.43 -3.33
N VAL A 185 -11.13 -4.19 -3.00
CA VAL A 185 -10.85 -3.01 -3.81
C VAL A 185 -9.85 -2.16 -3.05
N ILE A 186 -8.65 -1.99 -3.60
CA ILE A 186 -7.65 -1.06 -3.08
C ILE A 186 -7.87 0.28 -3.79
N LYS A 187 -8.15 1.31 -3.00
CA LYS A 187 -8.31 2.68 -3.45
C LYS A 187 -6.94 3.32 -3.70
N PRO A 188 -6.84 4.32 -4.59
CA PRO A 188 -5.59 5.02 -4.88
C PRO A 188 -4.91 5.67 -3.66
N ASP A 189 -5.70 6.13 -2.68
CA ASP A 189 -5.21 6.67 -1.41
C ASP A 189 -4.66 5.59 -0.45
N GLY A 190 -4.85 4.31 -0.76
CA GLY A 190 -4.39 3.17 0.02
C GLY A 190 -5.48 2.50 0.87
N ARG A 191 -6.69 3.05 0.91
CA ARG A 191 -7.79 2.40 1.63
C ARG A 191 -8.14 1.07 0.98
N VAL A 192 -8.43 0.06 1.81
CA VAL A 192 -8.85 -1.26 1.34
C VAL A 192 -10.31 -1.47 1.71
N GLU A 193 -11.13 -1.75 0.71
CA GLU A 193 -12.58 -1.99 0.86
C GLU A 193 -12.90 -3.42 0.44
N ARG A 194 -13.51 -4.21 1.33
CA ARG A 194 -14.01 -5.55 0.95
C ARG A 194 -15.22 -5.39 0.03
N LYS A 195 -15.38 -6.30 -0.94
CA LYS A 195 -16.56 -6.35 -1.82
C LYS A 195 -17.84 -6.43 -0.98
N GLY A 196 -18.73 -5.44 -1.12
CA GLY A 196 -20.03 -5.40 -0.45
C GLY A 196 -21.02 -6.45 -0.98
N LEU A 197 -22.17 -6.56 -0.30
CA LEU A 197 -23.24 -7.49 -0.65
C LEU A 197 -23.65 -7.28 -2.13
N PHE A 198 -23.78 -8.37 -2.89
CA PHE A 198 -24.05 -8.39 -4.34
C PHE A 198 -23.01 -7.72 -5.26
N GLY A 199 -21.80 -7.42 -4.78
CA GLY A 199 -20.78 -6.76 -5.61
C GLY A 199 -21.06 -5.28 -5.86
N CYS A 200 -21.74 -4.61 -4.92
CA CYS A 200 -22.22 -3.24 -5.06
C CYS A 200 -21.15 -2.13 -4.99
N ASN A 201 -19.88 -2.47 -4.74
CA ASN A 201 -18.85 -1.44 -4.63
C ASN A 201 -18.68 -0.75 -5.99
N MET A 202 -18.94 0.56 -5.99
CA MET A 202 -18.57 1.42 -7.12
C MET A 202 -17.04 1.45 -7.21
N VAL A 203 -16.55 1.21 -8.41
CA VAL A 203 -15.12 1.18 -8.68
C VAL A 203 -14.76 2.48 -9.39
N GLY A 204 -13.83 3.22 -8.81
CA GLY A 204 -13.32 4.46 -9.34
C GLY A 204 -12.11 4.26 -10.23
N ARG A 205 -11.68 5.33 -10.91
CA ARG A 205 -10.43 5.35 -11.66
C ARG A 205 -9.26 5.06 -10.73
N GLY A 206 -8.30 4.24 -11.19
CA GLY A 206 -7.11 3.88 -10.43
C GLY A 206 -7.35 2.87 -9.31
N ASP A 207 -8.59 2.45 -9.07
CA ASP A 207 -8.87 1.36 -8.14
C ASP A 207 -8.20 0.07 -8.63
N ILE A 208 -7.76 -0.75 -7.68
CA ILE A 208 -7.22 -2.08 -7.94
C ILE A 208 -8.17 -3.11 -7.34
N ILE A 209 -8.71 -4.00 -8.17
CA ILE A 209 -9.51 -5.15 -7.74
C ILE A 209 -8.57 -6.32 -7.54
N VAL A 210 -8.52 -6.83 -6.31
CA VAL A 210 -7.70 -7.99 -5.95
C VAL A 210 -8.60 -9.18 -5.69
N VAL A 211 -8.38 -10.25 -6.46
CA VAL A 211 -9.10 -11.51 -6.33
C VAL A 211 -8.16 -12.58 -5.75
N PRO A 212 -8.34 -12.98 -4.48
CA PRO A 212 -7.54 -14.04 -3.87
C PRO A 212 -7.80 -15.41 -4.50
N ALA A 213 -6.81 -16.29 -4.37
CA ALA A 213 -7.05 -17.73 -4.37
C ALA A 213 -7.70 -18.19 -3.06
N ARG A 214 -8.46 -19.28 -3.11
CA ARG A 214 -8.90 -20.04 -1.95
C ARG A 214 -7.67 -20.73 -1.39
N ILE A 215 -7.17 -20.18 -0.29
CA ILE A 215 -6.04 -20.76 0.43
C ILE A 215 -6.63 -21.54 1.61
N GLU A 216 -6.39 -22.85 1.69
CA GLU A 216 -6.76 -23.69 2.84
C GLU A 216 -5.77 -23.51 4.03
N THR A 217 -4.62 -22.86 3.79
CA THR A 217 -3.57 -22.61 4.77
C THR A 217 -3.61 -21.18 5.35
N LYS A 218 -3.08 -21.04 6.58
CA LYS A 218 -3.12 -19.82 7.42
C LYS A 218 -2.23 -18.65 6.94
N VAL A 219 -1.86 -18.55 5.66
CA VAL A 219 -1.14 -17.34 5.20
C VAL A 219 -2.13 -16.20 5.10
N SER A 220 -1.90 -15.14 5.89
CA SER A 220 -2.80 -14.00 6.00
C SER A 220 -2.80 -13.20 4.69
N PHE A 221 -3.88 -13.27 3.93
CA PHE A 221 -4.06 -12.49 2.70
C PHE A 221 -3.89 -10.97 2.89
N LYS A 222 -4.03 -10.48 4.14
CA LYS A 222 -3.70 -9.09 4.52
C LYS A 222 -2.25 -8.73 4.16
N GLU A 223 -1.31 -9.65 4.27
CA GLU A 223 0.11 -9.43 3.97
C GLU A 223 0.35 -9.25 2.47
N ILE A 224 -0.38 -9.97 1.62
CA ILE A 224 -0.32 -9.86 0.15
C ILE A 224 -0.85 -8.49 -0.29
N VAL A 225 -2.01 -8.07 0.22
CA VAL A 225 -2.60 -6.76 -0.05
C VAL A 225 -1.67 -5.63 0.40
N SER A 226 -1.04 -5.77 1.58
CA SER A 226 -0.08 -4.80 2.09
C SER A 226 1.17 -4.68 1.22
N THR A 227 1.65 -5.79 0.64
CA THR A 227 2.80 -5.80 -0.27
C THR A 227 2.49 -5.08 -1.58
N ILE A 228 1.33 -5.34 -2.18
CA ILE A 228 0.88 -4.67 -3.40
C ILE A 228 0.74 -3.16 -3.16
N TYR A 229 0.20 -2.78 -2.00
CA TYR A 229 0.10 -1.38 -1.58
C TYR A 229 1.47 -0.69 -1.41
N GLN A 230 2.44 -1.38 -0.80
CA GLN A 230 3.80 -0.84 -0.64
C GLN A 230 4.50 -0.65 -1.99
N LEU A 231 4.27 -1.55 -2.95
CA LEU A 231 4.81 -1.44 -4.30
C LEU A 231 4.18 -0.27 -5.08
N SER A 232 2.86 -0.06 -4.98
CA SER A 232 2.20 1.09 -5.63
C SER A 232 2.65 2.43 -5.02
N ALA A 233 2.87 2.48 -3.70
CA ALA A 233 3.47 3.62 -3.03
C ALA A 233 4.96 3.84 -3.37
N THR A 234 5.67 2.83 -3.90
CA THR A 234 7.09 2.95 -4.27
C THR A 234 7.30 3.73 -5.55
N VAL A 235 6.37 3.64 -6.51
CA VAL A 235 6.40 4.45 -7.73
C VAL A 235 6.30 5.95 -7.40
N ALA A 236 5.57 6.33 -6.34
CA ALA A 236 5.50 7.71 -5.84
C ALA A 236 6.82 8.19 -5.22
N VAL A 237 7.59 7.29 -4.62
CA VAL A 237 8.88 7.61 -3.96
C VAL A 237 10.05 7.61 -4.94
N MET A 238 9.95 6.96 -6.11
CA MET A 238 11.00 7.04 -7.14
C MET A 238 11.23 8.46 -7.70
N ILE A 239 10.39 9.43 -7.36
CA ILE A 239 10.67 10.85 -7.65
C ILE A 239 11.74 11.44 -6.71
N ASN A 240 12.12 10.74 -5.64
CA ASN A 240 13.39 11.04 -4.92
C ASN A 240 14.65 10.78 -5.77
N VAL A 241 14.52 10.24 -6.99
CA VAL A 241 15.63 10.06 -7.95
C VAL A 241 15.75 11.25 -8.93
N PHE A 242 14.87 12.26 -8.86
CA PHE A 242 15.03 13.51 -9.62
C PHE A 242 15.67 14.64 -8.79
N LYS A 243 16.66 14.26 -7.98
CA LYS A 243 17.85 15.06 -7.68
C LYS A 243 19.07 14.12 -7.71
#